data_AF-A0A845UG45-F1
#
_entry.id   AF-A0A845UG45-F1
#
_cell.length_a   1.000
_cell.length_b   1.000
_cell.length_c   1.000
_cell.angle_alpha   90.00
_cell.angle_beta   90.00
_cell.angle_gamma   90.00
#
_symmetry.space_group_name_H-M   'P 1'
#
loop_
_entity.id
_entity.type
_entity.pdbx_description
1 polymer ?
#
loop_
_entity_poly.entity_id
_entity_poly.type
_entity_poly.pdbx_seq_one_letter_code
_entity_poly.pdbx_strand_id
1 'polypeptide(L)' 'MTELELKQLCDQLNTTPRQCLGWRTPAEVFREEMLEENGRRPYRLS' A
#
# COMPACT_ATOMS: atom_id res chain seq x y z
N MET A 1 13.83 16.82 -7.08
CA MET A 1 13.44 15.50 -6.58
C MET A 1 14.41 15.07 -5.49
N THR A 2 14.21 15.59 -4.30
CA THR A 2 14.86 15.14 -3.07
C THR A 2 14.18 13.87 -2.56
N GLU A 3 14.81 13.16 -1.62
CA GLU A 3 14.20 12.01 -0.95
C GLU A 3 12.90 12.39 -0.22
N LEU A 4 12.86 13.60 0.36
CA LEU A 4 11.65 14.13 1.00
C LEU A 4 10.52 14.34 -0.01
N GLU A 5 10.82 14.94 -1.16
CA GLU A 5 9.83 15.15 -2.24
C GLU A 5 9.32 13.82 -2.79
N LEU A 6 10.21 12.82 -2.95
CA LEU A 6 9.82 11.48 -3.38
C LEU A 6 8.91 10.82 -2.35
N LYS A 7 9.24 10.92 -1.06
CA LYS A 7 8.42 10.38 0.02
C LYS A 7 7.02 11.02 0.04
N GLN A 8 6.94 12.35 -0.08
CA GLN A 8 5.66 13.06 -0.11
C GLN A 8 4.80 12.63 -1.31
N LEU A 9 5.41 12.45 -2.48
CA LEU A 9 4.71 11.95 -3.66
C LEU A 9 4.19 10.52 -3.44
N CYS A 10 5.03 9.63 -2.92
CA CYS A 10 4.64 8.26 -2.60
C CYS A 10 3.50 8.22 -1.58
N ASP A 11 3.57 9.03 -0.53
CA ASP A 11 2.52 9.12 0.49
C ASP A 11 1.19 9.56 -0.16
N GLN A 12 1.21 10.60 -0.99
CA GLN A 12 0.03 11.07 -1.74
C GLN A 12 -0.54 9.98 -2.67
N LEU A 13 0.31 9.30 -3.44
CA LEU A 13 -0.13 8.26 -4.36
C LEU A 13 -0.79 7.09 -3.61
N ASN A 14 -0.26 6.73 -2.45
CA ASN A 14 -0.73 5.62 -1.62
C ASN A 14 -2.01 5.95 -0.83
N THR A 15 -2.30 7.23 -0.57
CA THR A 15 -3.53 7.67 0.11
C THR A 15 -4.63 8.17 -0.85
N THR A 16 -4.38 8.16 -2.16
CA THR A 16 -5.37 8.61 -3.15
C THR A 16 -6.24 7.44 -3.63
N PRO A 17 -7.59 7.51 -3.47
CA PRO A 17 -8.52 6.51 -3.98
C PRO A 17 -8.38 6.25 -5.49
N ARG A 18 -8.49 4.99 -5.91
CA ARG A 18 -8.44 4.59 -7.32
C ARG A 18 -9.71 3.83 -7.73
N GLN A 19 -10.31 4.20 -8.86
CA GLN A 19 -11.51 3.54 -9.37
C GLN A 19 -11.28 2.03 -9.63
N CYS A 20 -10.10 1.65 -10.13
CA CYS A 20 -9.74 0.24 -10.35
C CYS A 20 -9.63 -0.59 -9.06
N LEU A 21 -9.55 0.07 -7.89
CA LEU A 21 -9.56 -0.55 -6.57
C LEU A 21 -10.93 -0.41 -5.88
N GLY A 22 -11.99 -0.07 -6.63
CA GLY A 22 -13.31 0.18 -6.06
C GLY A 22 -13.36 1.46 -5.21
N TRP A 23 -12.62 2.49 -5.61
CA TRP A 23 -12.47 3.76 -4.87
C TRP A 23 -11.77 3.60 -3.50
N ARG A 24 -10.96 2.56 -3.35
CA ARG A 24 -10.08 2.36 -2.21
C ARG A 24 -8.67 2.85 -2.52
N THR A 25 -7.90 3.12 -1.47
CA THR A 25 -6.50 3.55 -1.61
C THR A 25 -5.58 2.34 -1.77
N PRO A 26 -4.44 2.47 -2.48
CA PRO A 26 -3.44 1.42 -2.55
C PRO A 26 -2.99 0.93 -1.16
N ALA A 27 -2.87 1.84 -0.18
CA ALA A 27 -2.47 1.48 1.18
C ALA A 27 -3.52 0.62 1.92
N GLU A 28 -4.82 0.85 1.68
CA GLU A 28 -5.87 0.02 2.27
C GLU A 28 -5.87 -1.39 1.69
N VAL A 29 -5.83 -1.51 0.36
CA VAL A 29 -5.79 -2.81 -0.32
C VAL A 29 -4.53 -3.58 0.08
N PHE A 30 -3.37 -2.92 0.07
CA PHE A 30 -2.13 -3.57 0.49
C PHE A 30 -2.19 -4.11 1.92
N ARG A 31 -2.74 -3.36 2.89
CA ARG A 31 -2.87 -3.84 4.27
C ARG A 31 -3.77 -5.06 4.38
N GLU A 32 -4.86 -5.11 3.62
CA GLU A 32 -5.75 -6.28 3.61
C GLU A 32 -5.11 -7.49 2.98
N GLU A 33 -4.50 -7.33 1.81
CA GLU A 33 -3.76 -8.40 1.14
C GLU A 33 -2.65 -8.95 2.03
N MET A 34 -1.91 -8.09 2.76
CA MET A 34 -0.89 -8.53 3.71
C MET A 34 -1.48 -9.29 4.91
N LEU A 35 -2.66 -8.90 5.40
CA LEU A 35 -3.34 -9.63 6.49
C LEU A 35 -3.87 -10.99 6.00
N GLU A 36 -4.42 -11.05 4.78
CA GLU A 36 -4.84 -12.29 4.14
C GLU A 36 -3.65 -13.21 3.84
N GLU A 37 -2.55 -12.63 3.36
CA GLU A 37 -1.31 -13.31 3.02
C GLU A 37 -0.62 -13.87 4.28
N ASN A 38 -0.58 -13.11 5.38
CA ASN A 38 -0.13 -13.59 6.68
C ASN A 38 -0.95 -14.78 7.20
N GLY A 39 -2.23 -14.87 6.84
CA GLY A 39 -3.07 -16.03 7.12
C GLY A 39 -2.84 -17.21 6.17
N ARG A 40 -2.25 -16.96 4.99
CA ARG A 40 -2.08 -17.95 3.91
C ARG A 40 -0.69 -18.60 3.89
N ARG A 41 0.44 -17.89 4.08
CA ARG A 41 1.81 -18.45 4.28
C ARG A 41 2.80 -17.40 4.83
N PRO A 42 3.89 -17.85 5.51
CA PRO A 42 4.65 -17.01 6.42
C PRO A 42 5.80 -16.33 5.67
N TYR A 43 5.63 -15.10 5.23
CA TYR A 43 6.78 -14.26 4.94
C TYR A 43 7.32 -13.74 6.27
N ARG A 44 7.97 -14.65 6.99
CA ARG A 44 8.95 -14.33 8.01
C ARG A 44 9.97 -13.43 7.32
N LEU A 45 9.95 -12.14 7.64
CA LEU A 45 11.12 -11.28 7.44
C LEU A 45 12.27 -11.95 8.19
N SER A 46 13.20 -12.56 7.44
CA SER A 46 14.53 -12.93 7.94
C SER A 46 15.39 -11.68 8.06
#